data_AF-A0A1C0A7I2-F1
#
_entry.id   AF-A0A1C0A7I2-F1
#
_cell.length_a   1.000
_cell.length_b   1.000
_cell.length_c   1.000
_cell.angle_alpha   90.00
_cell.angle_beta   90.00
_cell.angle_gamma   90.00
#
_symmetry.space_group_name_H-M   'P 1'
#
loop_
_entity.id
_entity.type
_entity.pdbx_description
1 polymer ?
#
loop_
_entity_poly.entity_id
_entity_poly.type
_entity_poly.pdbx_seq_one_letter_code
_entity_poly.pdbx_strand_id
1 'polypeptide(L)' 'MDQEMKKDAVEMLLSTASKDLGISPIEFVQLAQQFAIEYKNKEDNVEIYREISPGIYRKVKA' A
#
# COMPACT_ATOMS: atom_id res chain seq x y z
N MET A 1 9.96 7.56 12.44
CA MET A 1 11.02 7.22 11.47
C MET A 1 11.34 8.46 10.67
N ASP A 2 12.58 8.92 10.73
CA ASP A 2 13.02 10.11 10.00
C ASP A 2 13.08 9.84 8.48
N GLN A 3 13.36 10.89 7.70
CA GLN A 3 13.40 10.81 6.25
C GLN A 3 14.64 10.06 5.73
N GLU A 4 15.71 9.99 6.51
CA GLU A 4 16.98 9.35 6.16
C GLU A 4 16.83 7.83 6.26
N MET A 5 16.33 7.33 7.40
CA MET A 5 15.96 5.93 7.61
C MET A 5 14.98 5.41 6.56
N LYS A 6 14.05 6.25 6.10
CA LYS A 6 13.13 5.89 5.00
C LYS A 6 13.86 5.69 3.68
N LYS A 7 14.85 6.54 3.36
CA LYS A 7 15.64 6.40 2.14
C LYS A 7 16.51 5.15 2.20
N ASP A 8 17.15 4.90 3.33
CA ASP A 8 17.99 3.71 3.52
C ASP A 8 17.18 2.43 3.33
N ALA A 9 15.97 2.38 3.89
CA ALA A 9 15.06 1.25 3.70
C ALA A 9 14.69 1.04 2.22
N VAL A 10 14.37 2.13 1.50
CA VAL A 10 14.05 2.06 0.07
C VAL A 10 15.26 1.62 -0.75
N GLU A 11 16.45 2.13 -0.44
CA GLU A 11 17.69 1.77 -1.13
C GLU A 11 18.07 0.31 -0.91
N MET A 12 17.91 -0.21 0.31
CA MET A 12 18.08 -1.62 0.62
C MET A 12 17.14 -2.50 -0.22
N LEU A 13 15.84 -2.17 -0.24
CA LEU A 13 14.84 -2.91 -1.01
C LEU A 13 15.11 -2.88 -2.52
N LEU A 14 15.52 -1.71 -3.02
CA LEU A 14 15.91 -1.54 -4.42
C LEU A 14 17.14 -2.41 -4.75
N SER A 15 18.12 -2.45 -3.86
CA SER A 15 19.34 -3.27 -4.04
C SER A 15 19.00 -4.75 -4.13
N THR A 16 18.14 -5.26 -3.23
CA THR A 16 17.66 -6.64 -3.26
C THR A 16 16.90 -6.93 -4.56
N ALA A 17 15.97 -6.07 -4.95
CA ALA A 17 15.19 -6.25 -6.18
C ALA A 17 16.09 -6.30 -7.43
N SER A 18 17.12 -5.47 -7.47
CA SER A 18 18.06 -5.45 -8.60
C SER A 18 18.99 -6.66 -8.62
N LYS A 19 19.57 -7.04 -7.48
CA LYS A 19 20.58 -8.12 -7.41
C LYS A 19 19.96 -9.51 -7.51
N ASP A 20 18.83 -9.71 -6.83
CA ASP A 20 18.28 -11.05 -6.63
C ASP A 20 17.17 -11.37 -7.64
N LEU A 21 16.45 -10.34 -8.11
CA LEU A 21 15.30 -10.49 -9.00
C LEU A 21 15.51 -9.88 -10.39
N GLY A 22 16.63 -9.21 -10.62
CA GLY A 22 16.94 -8.56 -11.90
C GLY A 22 16.04 -7.37 -12.23
N ILE A 23 15.30 -6.84 -11.25
CA ILE A 23 14.37 -5.72 -11.44
C ILE A 23 15.17 -4.43 -11.52
N SER A 24 15.04 -3.71 -12.63
CA SER A 24 15.73 -2.42 -12.78
C SER A 24 15.16 -1.36 -11.81
N PRO A 25 15.93 -0.33 -11.43
CA PRO A 25 15.40 0.73 -10.58
C PRO A 25 14.18 1.45 -11.13
N ILE A 26 14.09 1.60 -12.45
CA ILE A 26 12.93 2.22 -13.10
C ILE A 26 11.70 1.33 -12.94
N GLU A 27 11.84 0.03 -13.21
CA GLU A 27 10.77 -0.96 -13.07
C GLU A 27 10.29 -1.09 -11.63
N PHE A 28 11.21 -1.07 -10.66
CA PHE A 28 10.87 -1.07 -9.24
C PHE A 28 9.95 0.10 -8.86
N VAL A 29 10.27 1.31 -9.32
CA VAL A 29 9.45 2.51 -9.05
C VAL A 29 8.09 2.40 -9.72
N GLN A 30 8.01 1.88 -10.95
CA GLN A 30 6.75 1.68 -11.66
C GLN A 30 5.84 0.69 -10.92
N LEU A 31 6.38 -0.45 -10.47
CA LEU A 31 5.65 -1.43 -9.68
C LEU A 31 5.18 -0.85 -8.34
N ALA A 32 6.04 -0.10 -7.64
CA ALA A 32 5.68 0.55 -6.39
C ALA A 32 4.52 1.56 -6.58
N GLN A 33 4.49 2.31 -7.68
CA GLN A 33 3.39 3.21 -8.02
C GLN A 33 2.09 2.45 -8.31
N GLN A 34 2.16 1.33 -9.04
CA GLN A 34 1.00 0.47 -9.28
C GLN A 34 0.42 -0.06 -7.96
N PHE A 35 1.26 -0.57 -7.06
CA PHE A 35 0.83 -1.02 -5.74
C PHE A 35 0.22 0.10 -4.91
N ALA A 36 0.75 1.32 -4.97
CA ALA A 36 0.17 2.46 -4.26
C ALA A 36 -1.25 2.80 -4.77
N ILE A 37 -1.48 2.73 -6.09
CA ILE A 37 -2.80 2.91 -6.69
C ILE A 37 -3.75 1.81 -6.25
N GLU A 38 -3.33 0.54 -6.31
CA GLU A 38 -4.13 -0.59 -5.86
C GLU A 38 -4.48 -0.50 -4.38
N TYR A 39 -3.52 -0.10 -3.55
CA TYR A 39 -3.70 0.05 -2.11
C TYR A 39 -4.73 1.14 -1.80
N LYS A 40 -4.62 2.30 -2.46
CA LYS A 40 -5.60 3.39 -2.36
C LYS A 40 -7.01 2.93 -2.76
N ASN A 41 -7.12 2.20 -3.88
CA ASN A 41 -8.41 1.71 -4.36
C ASN A 41 -9.00 0.60 -3.46
N LYS A 42 -8.17 -0.13 -2.70
CA LYS A 42 -8.63 -1.09 -1.69
C LYS A 42 -9.12 -0.40 -0.42
N GLU A 43 -8.48 0.70 0.00
CA GLU A 43 -8.98 1.50 1.14
C GLU A 43 -10.36 2.13 0.85
N ASP A 44 -10.62 2.53 -0.39
CA ASP A 44 -11.95 3.00 -0.83
C ASP A 44 -13.05 1.90 -0.79
N ASN A 45 -12.68 0.63 -0.61
CA ASN A 45 -13.60 -0.50 -0.48
C ASN A 45 -13.83 -0.95 0.97
N VAL A 46 -13.38 -0.18 1.98
CA VAL A 46 -13.73 -0.45 3.37
C VAL A 46 -15.22 -0.15 3.56
N GLU A 47 -16.03 -1.20 3.59
CA GLU A 47 -17.45 -1.10 3.90
C GLU A 47 -17.62 -0.78 5.39
N ILE A 48 -17.91 0.48 5.69
CA ILE A 48 -18.17 0.91 7.07
C ILE A 48 -19.60 0.51 7.42
N TYR A 49 -19.76 -0.24 8.52
CA TYR A 49 -21.06 -0.64 9.04
C TYR A 49 -21.32 0.02 10.39
N ARG A 50 -22.52 0.58 10.57
CA ARG A 50 -23.00 1.10 11.86
C ARG A 50 -24.05 0.17 12.44
N GLU A 51 -23.90 -0.20 13.70
CA GLU A 51 -24.91 -0.95 14.44
C GLU A 51 -26.11 -0.04 14.77
N ILE A 52 -27.31 -0.48 14.40
CA ILE A 52 -28.56 0.25 14.65
C ILE A 52 -29.46 -0.48 15.67
N SER A 53 -29.24 -1.76 15.89
CA SER A 53 -29.92 -2.62 16.87
C SER A 53 -29.06 -3.86 17.12
N PRO A 54 -29.25 -4.59 18.22
CA PRO A 54 -28.43 -5.77 18.54
C PRO A 54 -28.37 -6.76 17.36
N GLY A 55 -27.19 -6.91 16.76
CA GLY A 55 -26.94 -7.81 15.63
C GLY A 55 -27.42 -7.30 14.26
N ILE A 56 -27.95 -6.08 14.16
CA ILE A 56 -28.35 -5.44 12.90
C ILE A 56 -27.41 -4.29 12.56
N TYR A 57 -26.71 -4.45 11.43
CA TYR A 57 -25.74 -3.50 10.92
C TYR A 57 -26.21 -2.90 9.60
N ARG A 58 -26.01 -1.58 9.43
CA ARG A 58 -26.31 -0.87 8.19
C ARG A 58 -25.03 -0.32 7.57
N LYS A 59 -24.85 -0.54 6.26
CA LYS A 59 -23.74 0.04 5.49
C LYS A 59 -23.85 1.57 5.49
N VAL A 60 -22.79 2.24 5.91
CA VAL A 60 -22.62 3.68 5.90
C VAL A 60 -21.91 4.02 4.57
N LYS A 61 -22.51 4.87 3.75
CA LYS A 61 -21.78 5.49 2.63
C LYS A 61 -20.84 6.53 3.24
N ALA A 62 -19.55 6.42 2.94
CA ALA A 62 -18.59 7.48 3.18
C ALA A 62 -19.01 8.76 2.44
#